data_AF-D9VNN8-F1
#
_entry.id   AF-D9VNN8-F1
#
_cell.length_a   1.000
_cell.length_b   1.000
_cell.length_c   1.000
_cell.angle_alpha   90.00
_cell.angle_beta   90.00
_cell.angle_gamma   90.00
#
_symmetry.space_group_name_H-M   'P 1'
#
loop_
_entity.id
_entity.type
_entity.pdbx_description
1 polymer ?
#
loop_
_entity_poly.entity_id
_entity_poly.type
_entity_poly.pdbx_seq_one_letter_code
_entity_poly.pdbx_strand_id
1 'polypeptide(L)'
;MLARAFGTEEEFSRHFDQVRARHREHHHAHHLMVAKLAERTPASGHDPLHEVYDFAAWAAEESPADSPLAVLPVIAHAERFRVLAAARGSATAAAAAEHWTGRRARQVLRSAFDWWLEWEREDHPRNRVDLNFLAHAKLCEGRPAEAAALFHRIGSHATRAPWSYPDRDPHKAFLAARSAALGTA
;
A
#
# COMPACT_ATOMS: atom_id res chain seq x y z
N MET A 1 -3.03 22.32 -4.68
CA MET A 1 -2.41 21.06 -5.15
C MET A 1 -2.25 20.15 -3.93
N LEU A 2 -2.85 18.95 -3.91
CA LEU A 2 -2.72 18.03 -2.77
C LEU A 2 -1.38 17.30 -2.88
N ALA A 3 -0.50 17.53 -1.92
CA ALA A 3 0.80 16.87 -1.85
C ALA A 3 1.15 16.64 -0.38
N ARG A 4 1.60 15.41 -0.06
CA ARG A 4 1.87 14.98 1.32
C ARG A 4 2.84 15.93 2.08
N ALA A 5 3.77 16.54 1.36
CA ALA A 5 4.86 17.34 1.88
C ALA A 5 4.53 18.83 2.12
N PHE A 6 3.33 19.30 1.76
CA PHE A 6 3.00 20.73 1.77
C PHE A 6 1.73 21.03 2.58
N GLY A 7 1.76 22.18 3.26
CA GLY A 7 0.64 22.71 4.05
C GLY A 7 0.55 22.14 5.46
N THR A 8 -0.29 22.77 6.27
CA THR A 8 -0.67 22.24 7.60
C THR A 8 -1.55 21.00 7.44
N GLU A 9 -1.73 20.27 8.54
CA GLU A 9 -2.61 19.11 8.58
C GLU A 9 -4.08 19.44 8.29
N GLU A 10 -4.54 20.58 8.80
CA GLU A 10 -5.88 21.12 8.53
C GLU A 10 -6.02 21.48 7.04
N GLU A 11 -5.01 22.12 6.46
CA GLU A 11 -5.00 22.43 5.03
C GLU A 11 -5.04 21.16 4.20
N PHE A 12 -4.25 20.14 4.53
CA PHE A 12 -4.25 18.87 3.81
C PHE A 12 -5.63 18.20 3.86
N SER A 13 -6.25 18.15 5.04
CA SER A 13 -7.59 17.58 5.25
C SER A 13 -8.65 18.33 4.44
N ARG A 14 -8.62 19.67 4.48
CA ARG A 14 -9.52 20.51 3.68
C ARG A 14 -9.36 20.28 2.18
N HIS A 15 -8.13 20.15 1.68
CA HIS A 15 -7.90 19.86 0.26
C HIS A 15 -8.38 18.46 -0.14
N PHE A 16 -8.20 17.46 0.73
CA PHE A 16 -8.74 16.12 0.51
C PHE A 16 -10.27 16.15 0.43
N ASP A 17 -10.95 16.85 1.33
CA ASP A 17 -12.41 17.00 1.29
C ASP A 17 -12.89 17.67 0.02
N GLN A 18 -12.19 18.70 -0.46
CA GLN A 18 -12.50 19.35 -1.73
C GLN A 18 -12.35 18.40 -2.93
N VAL A 19 -11.37 17.50 -2.92
CA VAL A 19 -11.22 16.48 -3.96
C VAL A 19 -12.36 15.46 -3.87
N ARG A 20 -12.64 14.93 -2.68
CA ARG A 20 -13.69 13.93 -2.44
C ARG A 20 -15.08 14.46 -2.79
N ALA A 21 -15.35 15.74 -2.56
CA ALA A 21 -16.60 16.40 -2.96
C ALA A 21 -16.81 16.42 -4.49
N ARG A 22 -15.73 16.36 -5.28
CA ARG A 22 -15.79 16.37 -6.75
C ARG A 22 -15.67 14.98 -7.35
N HIS A 23 -14.85 14.13 -6.73
CA HIS A 23 -14.61 12.77 -7.15
C HIS A 23 -14.41 11.90 -5.90
N ARG A 24 -15.51 11.26 -5.48
CA ARG A 24 -15.60 10.55 -4.20
C ARG A 24 -14.52 9.49 -4.06
N GLU A 25 -14.23 8.77 -5.12
CA GLU A 25 -13.28 7.66 -5.17
C GLU A 25 -11.93 8.05 -5.77
N HIS A 26 -11.51 9.31 -5.64
CA HIS A 26 -10.24 9.77 -6.20
C HIS A 26 -9.04 9.03 -5.61
N HIS A 27 -8.60 7.98 -6.32
CA HIS A 27 -7.58 7.01 -5.91
C HIS A 27 -6.31 7.66 -5.35
N HIS A 28 -5.67 8.53 -6.12
CA HIS A 28 -4.42 9.16 -5.68
C HIS A 28 -4.58 10.02 -4.41
N ALA A 29 -5.73 10.67 -4.23
CA ALA A 29 -5.98 11.51 -3.06
C ALA A 29 -6.13 10.64 -1.79
N HIS A 30 -6.77 9.48 -1.92
CA HIS A 30 -6.86 8.49 -0.84
C HIS A 30 -5.49 7.92 -0.48
N HIS A 31 -4.63 7.63 -1.46
CA HIS A 31 -3.26 7.20 -1.17
C HIS A 31 -2.47 8.27 -0.41
N LEU A 32 -2.60 9.54 -0.80
CA LEU A 32 -1.95 10.64 -0.10
C LEU A 32 -2.49 10.79 1.33
N MET A 33 -3.80 10.65 1.53
CA MET A 33 -4.41 10.69 2.87
C MET A 33 -3.93 9.54 3.74
N VAL A 34 -3.91 8.31 3.21
CA VAL A 34 -3.33 7.15 3.90
C VAL A 34 -1.88 7.40 4.29
N ALA A 35 -1.05 7.89 3.37
CA ALA A 35 0.35 8.16 3.66
C ALA A 35 0.53 9.25 4.72
N LYS A 36 -0.35 10.26 4.75
CA LYS A 36 -0.34 11.33 5.76
C LYS A 36 -0.79 10.82 7.13
N LEU A 37 -1.88 10.06 7.19
CA LEU A 37 -2.38 9.46 8.43
C LEU A 37 -1.36 8.48 9.01
N ALA A 38 -0.70 7.66 8.18
CA ALA A 38 0.31 6.70 8.63
C ALA A 38 1.48 7.35 9.39
N GLU A 39 1.79 8.62 9.11
CA GLU A 39 2.87 9.40 9.75
C GLU A 39 2.51 9.88 11.16
N ARG A 40 1.25 9.79 11.57
CA ARG A 40 0.83 10.16 12.92
C ARG A 40 1.34 9.16 13.95
N THR A 41 1.62 9.69 15.14
CA THR A 41 1.99 8.94 16.35
C THR A 41 2.98 7.78 16.10
N PRO A 42 4.14 8.02 15.47
CA PRO A 42 5.11 6.97 15.19
C PRO A 42 5.73 6.37 16.46
N ALA A 43 5.80 7.18 17.53
CA ALA A 43 6.33 6.78 18.83
C ALA A 43 5.48 5.69 19.53
N SER A 44 4.18 5.59 19.23
CA SER A 44 3.32 4.52 19.77
C SER A 44 3.63 3.14 19.19
N GLY A 45 4.51 3.05 18.20
CA GLY A 45 4.91 1.78 17.62
C GLY A 45 3.76 1.08 16.88
N HIS A 46 3.76 -0.26 16.96
CA HIS A 46 2.73 -1.07 16.31
C HIS A 46 1.42 -0.96 17.11
N ASP A 47 0.46 -0.23 16.54
CA ASP A 47 -0.90 -0.09 17.05
C ASP A 47 -1.88 -0.72 16.05
N PRO A 48 -2.52 -1.86 16.37
CA PRO A 48 -3.52 -2.50 15.49
C PRO A 48 -4.78 -1.66 15.24
N LEU A 49 -5.04 -0.66 16.09
CA LEU A 49 -6.19 0.26 16.02
C LEU A 49 -5.79 1.63 15.47
N HIS A 50 -4.61 1.74 14.86
CA HIS A 50 -4.17 2.99 14.26
C HIS A 50 -5.19 3.47 13.20
N GLU A 51 -5.60 4.73 13.31
CA GLU A 51 -6.69 5.34 12.51
C GLU A 51 -6.54 5.19 10.99
N VAL A 52 -5.30 5.06 10.49
CA VAL A 52 -5.02 4.82 9.07
C VAL A 52 -5.72 3.56 8.54
N TYR A 53 -5.85 2.53 9.38
CA TYR A 53 -6.51 1.28 8.99
C TYR A 53 -8.02 1.44 8.91
N ASP A 54 -8.60 2.22 9.82
CA ASP A 54 -10.05 2.46 9.84
C ASP A 54 -10.45 3.39 8.70
N PHE A 55 -9.65 4.42 8.42
CA PHE A 55 -9.83 5.27 7.23
C PHE A 55 -9.79 4.45 5.94
N ALA A 56 -8.79 3.58 5.79
CA ALA A 56 -8.63 2.80 4.56
C ALA A 56 -9.74 1.76 4.37
N ALA A 57 -10.17 1.09 5.46
CA ALA A 57 -11.31 0.18 5.44
C ALA A 57 -12.60 0.91 5.08
N TRP A 58 -12.90 2.02 5.77
CA TRP A 58 -14.07 2.86 5.48
C TRP A 58 -14.10 3.34 4.03
N ALA A 59 -12.98 3.82 3.49
CA ALA A 59 -12.93 4.30 2.11
C ALA A 59 -13.13 3.18 1.08
N ALA A 60 -12.63 1.97 1.35
CA ALA A 60 -12.88 0.81 0.50
C ALA A 60 -14.35 0.36 0.57
N GLU A 61 -14.95 0.32 1.77
CA GLU A 61 -16.34 -0.09 2.00
C GLU A 61 -17.36 0.88 1.38
N GLU A 62 -17.08 2.18 1.41
CA GLU A 62 -17.95 3.22 0.84
C GLU A 62 -17.84 3.35 -0.69
N SER A 63 -16.95 2.59 -1.32
CA SER A 63 -16.71 2.63 -2.77
C SER A 63 -17.45 1.52 -3.50
N PRO A 64 -17.78 1.70 -4.80
CA PRO A 64 -18.27 0.61 -5.64
C PRO A 64 -17.33 -0.60 -5.64
N ALA A 65 -17.89 -1.79 -5.84
CA ALA A 65 -17.13 -3.04 -5.80
C ALA A 65 -16.01 -3.13 -6.86
N ASP A 66 -16.13 -2.42 -7.97
CA ASP A 66 -15.14 -2.33 -9.05
C ASP A 66 -14.13 -1.17 -8.86
N SER A 67 -14.22 -0.44 -7.74
CA SER A 67 -13.34 0.68 -7.44
C SER A 67 -11.93 0.22 -7.03
N PRO A 68 -10.86 0.85 -7.55
CA PRO A 68 -9.49 0.52 -7.16
C PRO A 68 -9.18 0.85 -5.69
N LEU A 69 -10.06 1.55 -4.99
CA LEU A 69 -9.95 1.78 -3.55
C LEU A 69 -10.05 0.50 -2.72
N ALA A 70 -10.48 -0.63 -3.29
CA ALA A 70 -10.40 -1.94 -2.65
C ALA A 70 -8.98 -2.34 -2.20
N VAL A 71 -7.93 -1.81 -2.86
CA VAL A 71 -6.52 -2.07 -2.51
C VAL A 71 -6.02 -1.13 -1.41
N LEU A 72 -6.74 -0.04 -1.10
CA LEU A 72 -6.31 1.00 -0.15
C LEU A 72 -5.92 0.47 1.24
N PRO A 73 -6.61 -0.53 1.83
CA PRO A 73 -6.17 -1.14 3.09
C PRO A 73 -4.77 -1.77 3.02
N VAL A 74 -4.36 -2.37 1.89
CA VAL A 74 -2.99 -2.89 1.70
C VAL A 74 -1.98 -1.74 1.72
N ILE A 75 -2.31 -0.63 1.05
CA ILE A 75 -1.45 0.57 1.04
C ILE A 75 -1.33 1.16 2.45
N ALA A 76 -2.38 1.16 3.26
CA ALA A 76 -2.33 1.60 4.66
C ALA A 76 -1.37 0.76 5.50
N HIS A 77 -1.39 -0.56 5.35
CA HIS A 77 -0.40 -1.44 5.99
C HIS A 77 1.02 -1.14 5.51
N ALA A 78 1.24 -0.95 4.22
CA ALA A 78 2.57 -0.66 3.68
C ALA A 78 3.12 0.71 4.13
N GLU A 79 2.29 1.75 4.14
CA GLU A 79 2.66 3.09 4.65
C GLU A 79 2.94 3.06 6.15
N ARG A 80 2.12 2.34 6.93
CA ARG A 80 2.38 2.21 8.37
C ARG A 80 3.67 1.44 8.63
N PHE A 81 3.94 0.37 7.88
CA PHE A 81 5.22 -0.32 7.93
C PHE A 81 6.38 0.63 7.66
N ARG A 82 6.32 1.43 6.59
CA ARG A 82 7.36 2.41 6.24
C ARG A 82 7.67 3.34 7.41
N VAL A 83 6.64 3.92 8.04
CA VAL A 83 6.80 4.87 9.15
C VAL A 83 7.41 4.19 10.37
N LEU A 84 6.92 3.00 10.75
CA LEU A 84 7.43 2.26 11.90
C LEU A 84 8.87 1.77 11.69
N ALA A 85 9.19 1.30 10.50
CA ALA A 85 10.53 0.84 10.16
C ALA A 85 11.54 1.99 10.17
N ALA A 86 11.16 3.17 9.66
CA ALA A 86 11.98 4.39 9.72
C ALA A 86 12.21 4.84 11.17
N ALA A 87 11.16 4.84 12.01
CA ALA A 87 11.27 5.24 13.42
C ALA A 87 12.17 4.30 14.24
N ARG A 88 12.24 3.01 13.88
CA ARG A 88 13.11 2.00 14.53
C ARG A 88 14.56 2.01 14.02
N GLY A 89 14.86 2.75 12.95
CA GLY A 89 16.17 2.72 12.30
C GLY A 89 16.57 1.36 11.71
N SER A 90 15.61 0.44 11.55
CA SER A 90 15.86 -0.92 11.06
C SER A 90 14.66 -1.46 10.29
N ALA A 91 14.93 -1.92 9.07
CA ALA A 91 13.99 -2.65 8.22
C ALA A 91 14.54 -3.99 7.78
N THR A 92 14.59 -4.90 8.73
CA THR A 92 14.87 -6.29 8.44
C THR A 92 13.68 -6.90 7.68
N ALA A 93 13.97 -7.91 6.85
CA ALA A 93 12.90 -8.70 6.22
C ALA A 93 11.99 -9.35 7.28
N ALA A 94 12.53 -9.69 8.44
CA ALA A 94 11.77 -10.21 9.58
C ALA A 94 10.75 -9.19 10.12
N ALA A 95 11.12 -7.92 10.30
CA ALA A 95 10.21 -6.88 10.75
C ALA A 95 9.09 -6.61 9.73
N ALA A 96 9.40 -6.71 8.43
CA ALA A 96 8.39 -6.66 7.38
C ALA A 96 7.43 -7.86 7.48
N ALA A 97 7.95 -9.08 7.60
CA ALA A 97 7.12 -10.28 7.74
C ALA A 97 6.21 -10.20 8.98
N GLU A 98 6.76 -9.79 10.13
CA GLU A 98 6.00 -9.62 11.37
C GLU A 98 4.80 -8.68 11.16
N HIS A 99 5.00 -7.52 10.52
CA HIS A 99 3.94 -6.54 10.25
C HIS A 99 2.80 -7.11 9.38
N TRP A 100 3.09 -8.04 8.48
CA TRP A 100 2.10 -8.64 7.57
C TRP A 100 1.48 -9.95 8.09
N THR A 101 2.02 -10.56 9.15
CA THR A 101 1.52 -11.84 9.69
C THR A 101 0.28 -11.72 10.59
N GLY A 102 -0.05 -10.52 11.06
CA GLY A 102 -1.23 -10.25 11.89
C GLY A 102 -2.55 -10.64 11.21
N ARG A 103 -3.56 -11.05 12.00
CA ARG A 103 -4.88 -11.49 11.47
C ARG A 103 -5.53 -10.45 10.54
N ARG A 104 -5.52 -9.17 10.93
CA ARG A 104 -6.09 -8.06 10.14
C ARG A 104 -5.37 -7.90 8.80
N ALA A 105 -4.03 -7.89 8.81
CA ALA A 105 -3.22 -7.76 7.60
C ALA A 105 -3.46 -8.91 6.61
N ARG A 106 -3.55 -10.16 7.11
CA ARG A 106 -3.88 -11.33 6.26
C ARG A 106 -5.27 -11.26 5.66
N GLN A 107 -6.28 -10.81 6.43
CA GLN A 107 -7.63 -10.65 5.91
C GLN A 107 -7.69 -9.58 4.82
N VAL A 108 -7.08 -8.42 5.08
CA VAL A 108 -6.96 -7.32 4.12
C VAL A 108 -6.28 -7.77 2.83
N LEU A 109 -5.14 -8.47 2.95
CA LEU A 109 -4.37 -8.91 1.80
C LEU A 109 -5.09 -9.99 0.99
N ARG A 110 -5.86 -10.88 1.63
CA ARG A 110 -6.73 -11.82 0.93
C ARG A 110 -7.83 -11.09 0.17
N SER A 111 -8.61 -10.23 0.83
CA SER A 111 -9.69 -9.49 0.18
C SER A 111 -9.22 -8.64 -1.01
N ALA A 112 -8.09 -7.94 -0.87
CA ALA A 112 -7.54 -7.13 -1.96
C ALA A 112 -6.97 -7.98 -3.12
N PHE A 113 -6.44 -9.17 -2.81
CA PHE A 113 -5.97 -10.09 -3.85
C PHE A 113 -7.12 -10.77 -4.59
N ASP A 114 -8.17 -11.18 -3.89
CA ASP A 114 -9.40 -11.73 -4.49
C ASP A 114 -10.05 -10.68 -5.39
N TRP A 115 -10.17 -9.44 -4.92
CA TRP A 115 -10.62 -8.30 -5.74
C TRP A 115 -9.77 -8.14 -7.00
N TRP A 116 -8.44 -8.19 -6.88
CA TRP A 116 -7.55 -8.06 -8.03
C TRP A 116 -7.69 -9.21 -9.03
N LEU A 117 -7.98 -10.43 -8.57
CA LEU A 117 -8.23 -11.57 -9.45
C LEU A 117 -9.52 -11.39 -10.25
N GLU A 118 -10.56 -10.88 -9.62
CA GLU A 118 -11.87 -10.58 -10.24
C GLU A 118 -11.83 -9.32 -11.12
N TRP A 119 -10.86 -8.45 -10.90
CA TRP A 119 -10.73 -7.21 -11.65
C TRP A 119 -10.13 -7.45 -13.05
N GLU A 120 -11.01 -7.43 -14.06
CA GLU A 120 -10.67 -7.70 -15.47
C GLU A 120 -10.15 -6.48 -16.25
N ARG A 121 -10.21 -5.28 -15.66
CA ARG A 121 -9.86 -4.04 -16.38
C ARG A 121 -8.41 -3.68 -16.16
N GLU A 122 -7.66 -3.36 -17.21
CA GLU A 122 -6.32 -2.77 -17.07
C GLU A 122 -6.32 -1.23 -17.21
N ASP A 123 -7.50 -0.62 -17.32
CA ASP A 123 -7.66 0.79 -17.69
C ASP A 123 -7.53 1.78 -16.53
N HIS A 124 -7.45 1.31 -15.28
CA HIS A 124 -7.17 2.21 -14.16
C HIS A 124 -5.78 2.85 -14.32
N PRO A 125 -5.67 4.20 -14.41
CA PRO A 125 -4.40 4.87 -14.74
C PRO A 125 -3.26 4.62 -13.74
N ARG A 126 -3.56 4.13 -12.55
CA ARG A 126 -2.57 3.83 -11.50
C ARG A 126 -2.53 2.36 -11.11
N ASN A 127 -3.05 1.46 -11.95
CA ASN A 127 -3.03 0.01 -11.69
C ASN A 127 -1.63 -0.53 -11.36
N ARG A 128 -0.58 0.02 -11.99
CA ARG A 128 0.81 -0.35 -11.72
C ARG A 128 1.20 -0.05 -10.27
N VAL A 129 0.71 1.04 -9.69
CA VAL A 129 0.96 1.35 -8.28
C VAL A 129 0.39 0.25 -7.40
N ASP A 130 -0.88 -0.09 -7.59
CA ASP A 130 -1.59 -1.07 -6.77
C ASP A 130 -0.98 -2.47 -6.89
N LEU A 131 -0.65 -2.89 -8.11
CA LEU A 131 0.06 -4.14 -8.36
C LEU A 131 1.40 -4.22 -7.62
N ASN A 132 2.19 -3.15 -7.63
CA ASN A 132 3.47 -3.11 -6.92
C ASN A 132 3.27 -3.19 -5.38
N PHE A 133 2.22 -2.57 -4.84
CA PHE A 133 1.86 -2.70 -3.42
C PHE A 133 1.41 -4.13 -3.06
N LEU A 134 0.55 -4.74 -3.88
CA LEU A 134 0.10 -6.11 -3.70
C LEU A 134 1.27 -7.10 -3.78
N ALA A 135 2.15 -6.97 -4.76
CA ALA A 135 3.30 -7.87 -4.94
C ALA A 135 4.26 -7.78 -3.74
N HIS A 136 4.54 -6.57 -3.27
CA HIS A 136 5.34 -6.34 -2.07
C HIS A 136 4.68 -6.97 -0.83
N ALA A 137 3.38 -6.75 -0.62
CA ALA A 137 2.65 -7.32 0.50
C ALA A 137 2.65 -8.86 0.47
N LYS A 138 2.43 -9.48 -0.70
CA LYS A 138 2.46 -10.94 -0.88
C LYS A 138 3.84 -11.55 -0.60
N LEU A 139 4.91 -10.85 -0.94
CA LEU A 139 6.25 -11.28 -0.57
C LEU A 139 6.49 -11.19 0.95
N CYS A 140 6.06 -10.10 1.59
CA CYS A 140 6.16 -9.98 3.04
C CYS A 140 5.29 -11.01 3.78
N GLU A 141 4.14 -11.41 3.21
CA GLU A 141 3.28 -12.50 3.72
C GLU A 141 3.93 -13.89 3.55
N GLY A 142 4.99 -14.03 2.74
CA GLY A 142 5.61 -15.33 2.44
C GLY A 142 4.86 -16.13 1.39
N ARG A 143 4.18 -15.46 0.45
CA ARG A 143 3.38 -16.07 -0.63
C ARG A 143 3.99 -15.79 -2.01
N PRO A 144 5.20 -16.33 -2.32
CA PRO A 144 5.93 -16.01 -3.55
C PRO A 144 5.20 -16.44 -4.84
N ALA A 145 4.41 -17.51 -4.80
CA ALA A 145 3.65 -17.97 -5.97
C ALA A 145 2.54 -16.98 -6.38
N GLU A 146 1.83 -16.40 -5.42
CA GLU A 146 0.84 -15.34 -5.68
C GLU A 146 1.53 -14.05 -6.13
N ALA A 147 2.69 -13.73 -5.53
CA ALA A 147 3.50 -12.61 -5.97
C ALA A 147 4.00 -12.77 -7.41
N ALA A 148 4.31 -13.99 -7.86
CA ALA A 148 4.73 -14.27 -9.23
C ALA A 148 3.67 -13.86 -10.27
N ALA A 149 2.39 -14.19 -10.01
CA ALA A 149 1.28 -13.78 -10.87
C ALA A 149 1.18 -12.25 -11.00
N LEU A 150 1.38 -11.53 -9.89
CA LEU A 150 1.43 -10.07 -9.88
C LEU A 150 2.64 -9.55 -10.66
N PHE A 151 3.83 -10.12 -10.48
CA PHE A 151 5.03 -9.72 -11.23
C PHE A 151 4.92 -9.94 -12.73
N HIS A 152 4.25 -11.01 -13.17
CA HIS A 152 3.95 -11.21 -14.58
C HIS A 152 3.11 -10.06 -15.14
N ARG A 153 2.07 -9.63 -14.42
CA ARG A 153 1.27 -8.47 -14.84
C ARG A 153 2.09 -7.18 -14.78
N ILE A 154 2.87 -6.93 -13.72
CA ILE A 154 3.69 -5.71 -13.57
C ILE A 154 4.72 -5.58 -14.71
N GLY A 155 5.37 -6.66 -15.09
CA GLY A 155 6.44 -6.65 -16.08
C GLY A 155 7.65 -5.82 -15.61
N SER A 156 8.05 -4.83 -16.39
CA SER A 156 9.17 -3.92 -16.09
C SER A 156 8.76 -2.66 -15.32
N HIS A 157 7.47 -2.47 -15.01
CA HIS A 157 6.91 -1.24 -14.45
C HIS A 157 7.11 -1.14 -12.93
N ALA A 158 8.36 -1.08 -12.49
CA ALA A 158 8.70 -0.84 -11.10
C ALA A 158 8.27 0.57 -10.67
N THR A 159 7.70 0.69 -9.47
CA THR A 159 7.39 1.98 -8.84
C THR A 159 8.38 2.30 -7.73
N ARG A 160 8.48 3.58 -7.33
CA ARG A 160 9.34 3.95 -6.18
C ARG A 160 8.81 3.33 -4.87
N ALA A 161 7.54 3.57 -4.58
CA ALA A 161 6.81 2.96 -3.47
C ALA A 161 6.08 1.70 -3.96
N PRO A 162 6.08 0.58 -3.22
CA PRO A 162 6.64 0.41 -1.88
C PRO A 162 8.13 -0.01 -1.85
N TRP A 163 8.77 -0.24 -2.99
CA TRP A 163 10.10 -0.86 -3.06
C TRP A 163 11.22 -0.06 -2.40
N SER A 164 11.03 1.25 -2.23
CA SER A 164 11.96 2.09 -1.47
C SER A 164 11.84 1.91 0.04
N TYR A 165 10.90 1.10 0.57
CA TYR A 165 10.61 1.10 2.00
C TYR A 165 11.65 0.33 2.82
N PRO A 166 12.06 0.87 3.99
CA PRO A 166 11.89 2.27 4.40
C PRO A 166 12.82 3.20 3.62
N ASP A 167 14.07 2.77 3.36
CA ASP A 167 15.13 3.53 2.70
C ASP A 167 16.00 2.62 1.81
N ARG A 168 15.34 1.80 0.98
CA ARG A 168 15.98 0.90 0.02
C ARG A 168 16.09 1.54 -1.35
N ASP A 169 17.04 1.08 -2.17
CA ASP A 169 17.02 1.35 -3.60
C ASP A 169 15.82 0.62 -4.23
N PRO A 170 14.82 1.36 -4.78
CA PRO A 170 13.57 0.76 -5.22
C PRO A 170 13.77 -0.17 -6.42
N HIS A 171 14.71 0.14 -7.31
CA HIS A 171 14.92 -0.66 -8.51
C HIS A 171 15.59 -2.00 -8.17
N LYS A 172 16.64 -1.96 -7.34
CA LYS A 172 17.30 -3.17 -6.84
C LYS A 172 16.35 -4.03 -6.01
N ALA A 173 15.55 -3.41 -5.13
CA ALA A 173 14.57 -4.12 -4.32
C ALA A 173 13.50 -4.81 -5.18
N PHE A 174 12.95 -4.10 -6.18
CA PHE A 174 11.99 -4.68 -7.13
C PHE A 174 12.58 -5.85 -7.91
N LEU A 175 13.79 -5.71 -8.46
CA LEU A 175 14.43 -6.76 -9.24
C LEU A 175 14.73 -8.00 -8.39
N ALA A 176 15.27 -7.83 -7.18
CA ALA A 176 15.52 -8.93 -6.27
C ALA A 176 14.22 -9.67 -5.89
N ALA A 177 13.18 -8.90 -5.57
CA ALA A 177 11.84 -9.41 -5.26
C ALA A 177 11.23 -10.19 -6.42
N ARG A 178 11.34 -9.65 -7.65
CA ARG A 178 10.87 -10.29 -8.87
C ARG A 178 11.63 -11.58 -9.15
N SER A 179 12.96 -11.58 -9.08
CA SER A 179 13.77 -12.79 -9.31
C SER A 179 13.46 -13.89 -8.30
N ALA A 180 13.30 -13.51 -7.02
CA ALA A 180 12.95 -14.46 -5.98
C ALA A 180 11.55 -15.08 -6.20
N ALA A 181 10.55 -14.28 -6.59
CA ALA A 181 9.20 -14.76 -6.84
C ALA A 181 9.11 -15.65 -8.09
N LEU A 182 9.87 -15.32 -9.15
CA LEU A 182 9.86 -16.05 -10.42
C LEU A 182 10.81 -17.26 -10.44
N GLY A 183 11.56 -17.51 -9.36
CA GLY A 183 12.53 -18.61 -9.30
C GLY A 183 13.74 -18.42 -10.22
N THR A 184 14.11 -17.17 -10.50
CA THR A 184 15.26 -16.80 -11.35
C THR A 184 16.39 -16.16 -10.54
N ALA A 185 16.42 -16.41 -9.24
CA ALA A 185 17.42 -15.89 -8.30
C ALA A 185 18.65 -16.81 -8.21
#